data_AF-A0A928X456-F1
#
_entry.id   AF-A0A928X456-F1
#
_cell.length_a   1.000
_cell.length_b   1.000
_cell.length_c   1.000
_cell.angle_alpha   90.00
_cell.angle_beta   90.00
_cell.angle_gamma   90.00
#
_symmetry.space_group_name_H-M   'P 1'
#
loop_
_entity.id
_entity.type
_entity.pdbx_description
1 polymer ?
#
loop_
_entity_poly.entity_id
_entity_poly.type
_entity_poly.pdbx_seq_one_letter_code
_entity_poly.pdbx_strand_id
1 'polypeptide(L)'
;MQSKKLWRESSPYYADALQEMWEYCFLNVDDPEDGYQPDVCRVTTWLDNRLKKILRRYRDRSRRQLNRHAFAVQFESGQILDPVDSLTAPPDSQYAISILTHLLSWVTEDPDEVLRCRVCAKYRHINAQTLLLRRLPPMEQSWADIAVELGANKTYIAQWYSRYCNPFLREWGCQNGYVDNSSD
;
A
#
# COMPACT_ATOMS: atom_id res chain seq x y z
N MET A 1 45.02 -17.80 -4.06
CA MET A 1 45.58 -17.47 -2.73
C MET A 1 44.77 -18.20 -1.66
N GLN A 2 45.31 -19.26 -1.05
CA GLN A 2 44.63 -20.01 0.01
C GLN A 2 44.94 -19.37 1.38
N SER A 3 44.18 -18.34 1.75
CA SER A 3 44.16 -17.88 3.14
C SER A 3 43.49 -18.96 3.99
N LYS A 4 44.16 -19.44 5.04
CA LYS A 4 43.55 -20.32 6.07
C LYS A 4 42.67 -19.55 7.06
N LYS A 5 42.52 -18.23 6.87
CA LYS A 5 41.79 -17.34 7.77
C LYS A 5 40.46 -16.95 7.14
N LEU A 6 39.44 -16.83 7.99
CA LEU A 6 38.14 -16.28 7.62
C LEU A 6 38.28 -14.85 7.11
N TRP A 7 37.48 -14.47 6.11
CA TRP A 7 37.35 -13.12 5.59
C TRP A 7 37.04 -12.14 6.70
N ARG A 8 37.70 -10.98 6.70
CA ARG A 8 37.48 -9.90 7.68
C ARG A 8 37.32 -8.59 6.93
N GLU A 9 36.35 -7.78 7.36
CA GLU A 9 36.14 -6.43 6.87
C GLU A 9 35.64 -5.52 8.00
N SER A 10 35.74 -4.20 7.80
CA SER A 10 35.35 -3.17 8.77
C SER A 10 33.92 -2.68 8.60
N SER A 11 33.06 -3.46 7.92
CA SER A 11 31.66 -3.09 7.69
C SER A 11 30.91 -3.01 9.03
N PRO A 12 30.00 -2.04 9.20
CA PRO A 12 29.25 -1.88 10.46
C PRO A 12 28.39 -3.10 10.80
N TYR A 13 28.00 -3.89 9.78
CA TYR A 13 27.22 -5.12 9.89
C TYR A 13 28.06 -6.40 9.91
N TYR A 14 29.39 -6.31 10.02
CA TYR A 14 30.26 -7.49 9.95
C TYR A 14 30.02 -8.47 11.11
N ALA A 15 29.80 -7.97 12.32
CA ALA A 15 29.54 -8.79 13.50
C ALA A 15 28.25 -9.60 13.36
N ASP A 16 27.17 -8.94 12.92
CA ASP A 16 25.87 -9.59 12.67
C ASP A 16 25.99 -10.65 11.56
N ALA A 17 26.71 -10.31 10.48
CA ALA A 17 26.93 -11.25 9.38
C ALA A 17 27.71 -12.49 9.80
N LEU A 18 28.64 -12.35 10.75
CA LEU A 18 29.40 -13.46 11.31
C LEU A 18 28.50 -14.35 12.19
N GLN A 19 27.61 -13.77 12.97
CA GLN A 19 26.65 -14.52 13.78
C GLN A 19 25.65 -15.29 12.89
N GLU A 20 25.06 -14.64 11.89
CA GLU A 20 24.13 -15.28 10.94
C GLU A 20 24.83 -16.41 10.15
N MET A 21 26.12 -16.24 9.83
CA MET A 21 26.92 -17.29 9.21
C MET A 21 27.02 -18.51 10.14
N TRP A 22 27.36 -18.30 11.41
CA TRP A 22 27.46 -19.39 12.38
C TRP A 22 26.13 -20.11 12.56
N GLU A 23 25.05 -19.37 12.79
CA GLU A 23 23.71 -19.95 12.95
C GLU A 23 23.33 -20.82 11.75
N TYR A 24 23.54 -20.31 10.52
CA TYR A 24 23.26 -21.09 9.32
C TYR A 24 24.13 -22.34 9.23
N CYS A 25 25.44 -22.19 9.42
CA CYS A 25 26.38 -23.30 9.27
C CYS A 25 26.16 -24.39 10.31
N PHE A 26 25.78 -24.04 11.55
CA PHE A 26 25.43 -25.05 12.56
C PHE A 26 24.11 -25.76 12.26
N LEU A 27 23.10 -25.04 11.78
CA LEU A 27 21.80 -25.63 11.47
C LEU A 27 21.82 -26.56 10.25
N ASN A 28 22.71 -26.31 9.30
CA ASN A 28 22.75 -27.03 8.02
C ASN A 28 24.00 -27.90 7.87
N VAL A 29 24.77 -28.17 8.93
CA VAL A 29 26.07 -28.87 8.80
C VAL A 29 25.93 -30.25 8.16
N ASP A 30 24.86 -30.98 8.53
CA ASP A 30 24.55 -32.33 8.06
C ASP A 30 23.59 -32.34 6.86
N ASP A 31 23.26 -31.17 6.32
CA ASP A 31 22.35 -31.08 5.17
C ASP A 31 23.00 -31.73 3.93
N PRO A 32 22.32 -32.66 3.23
CA PRO A 32 22.89 -33.36 2.09
C PRO A 32 23.25 -32.44 0.92
N GLU A 33 22.54 -31.33 0.73
CA GLU A 33 22.72 -30.40 -0.39
C GLU A 33 23.55 -29.17 -0.02
N ASP A 34 23.29 -28.58 1.16
CA ASP A 34 23.87 -27.30 1.58
C ASP A 34 24.92 -27.43 2.71
N GLY A 35 25.08 -28.62 3.26
CA GLY A 35 25.97 -28.90 4.38
C GLY A 35 27.44 -28.97 4.02
N TYR A 36 28.27 -29.19 5.05
CA TYR A 36 29.71 -29.19 4.85
C TYR A 36 30.17 -30.53 4.27
N GLN A 37 30.62 -30.50 3.02
CA GLN A 37 31.18 -31.66 2.33
C GLN A 37 32.71 -31.56 2.25
N PRO A 38 33.46 -32.41 3.01
CA PRO A 38 34.93 -32.35 3.05
C PRO A 38 35.59 -32.63 1.69
N ASP A 39 34.94 -33.43 0.85
CA ASP A 39 35.43 -33.81 -0.49
C ASP A 39 35.36 -32.65 -1.49
N VAL A 40 34.46 -31.69 -1.25
CA VAL A 40 34.22 -30.55 -2.16
C VAL A 40 35.10 -29.36 -1.80
N CYS A 41 35.16 -28.99 -0.52
CA CYS A 41 35.95 -27.84 -0.10
C CYS A 41 36.39 -27.93 1.36
N ARG A 42 37.37 -27.10 1.74
CA ARG A 42 37.79 -26.96 3.15
C ARG A 42 36.73 -26.20 3.93
N VAL A 43 36.57 -26.54 5.22
CA VAL A 43 35.62 -25.86 6.13
C VAL A 43 35.78 -24.35 6.13
N THR A 44 37.02 -23.84 6.10
CA THR A 44 37.27 -22.39 6.05
C THR A 44 36.77 -21.75 4.76
N THR A 45 36.82 -22.47 3.64
CA THR A 45 36.32 -22.00 2.34
C THR A 45 34.79 -22.01 2.31
N TRP A 46 34.16 -23.04 2.88
CA TRP A 46 32.71 -23.11 3.04
C TRP A 46 32.17 -21.96 3.91
N LEU A 47 32.79 -21.75 5.07
CA LEU A 47 32.46 -20.63 5.97
C LEU A 47 32.66 -19.27 5.26
N ASP A 48 33.80 -19.07 4.58
CA ASP A 48 34.08 -17.83 3.85
C ASP A 48 33.03 -17.54 2.77
N ASN A 49 32.64 -18.57 2.02
CA ASN A 49 31.65 -18.45 0.97
C ASN A 49 30.30 -18.04 1.56
N ARG A 50 29.91 -18.62 2.71
CA ARG A 50 28.68 -18.25 3.39
C ARG A 50 28.74 -16.82 3.92
N LEU A 51 29.84 -16.45 4.59
CA LEU A 51 30.05 -15.10 5.11
C LEU A 51 29.95 -14.05 4.00
N LYS A 52 30.62 -14.27 2.87
CA LYS A 52 30.58 -13.35 1.71
C LYS A 52 29.16 -13.22 1.12
N LYS A 53 28.39 -14.30 1.08
CA LYS A 53 26.98 -14.25 0.66
C LYS A 53 26.15 -13.37 1.60
N ILE A 54 26.32 -13.53 2.91
CA ILE A 54 25.60 -12.73 3.92
C ILE A 54 26.00 -11.25 3.81
N LEU A 55 27.30 -10.93 3.80
CA LEU A 55 27.81 -9.57 3.67
C LEU A 55 27.27 -8.87 2.40
N ARG A 56 27.22 -9.60 1.27
CA ARG A 56 26.61 -9.10 0.04
C ARG A 56 25.12 -8.78 0.25
N ARG A 57 24.35 -9.62 0.95
CA ARG A 57 22.93 -9.36 1.25
C ARG A 57 22.76 -8.08 2.07
N TYR A 58 23.59 -7.87 3.09
CA TYR A 58 23.57 -6.65 3.90
C TYR A 58 23.85 -5.41 3.04
N ARG A 59 24.92 -5.44 2.24
CA ARG A 59 25.25 -4.34 1.30
C ARG A 59 24.11 -4.04 0.33
N ASP A 60 23.51 -5.08 -0.26
CA ASP A 60 22.42 -4.93 -1.21
C ASP A 60 21.12 -4.45 -0.53
N ARG A 61 20.90 -4.79 0.75
CA ARG A 61 19.80 -4.23 1.56
C ARG A 61 20.02 -2.74 1.83
N SER A 62 21.21 -2.34 2.28
CA SER A 62 21.54 -0.93 2.52
C SER A 62 21.42 -0.09 1.25
N ARG A 63 21.90 -0.58 0.10
CA ARG A 63 21.75 0.11 -1.18
C ARG A 63 20.28 0.25 -1.59
N ARG A 64 19.47 -0.80 -1.42
CA ARG A 64 18.02 -0.73 -1.69
C ARG A 64 17.32 0.27 -0.77
N GLN A 65 17.72 0.36 0.48
CA GLN A 65 17.20 1.35 1.40
C GLN A 65 17.58 2.76 0.96
N LEU A 66 18.85 3.00 0.61
CA LEU A 66 19.30 4.29 0.10
C LEU A 66 18.51 4.71 -1.15
N ASN A 67 18.31 3.82 -2.11
CA ASN A 67 17.55 4.09 -3.33
C ASN A 67 16.05 4.36 -3.11
N ARG A 68 15.50 4.02 -1.93
CA ARG A 68 14.10 4.31 -1.57
C ARG A 68 13.93 5.69 -0.95
N HIS A 69 15.01 6.31 -0.47
CA HIS A 69 14.94 7.61 0.17
C HIS A 69 15.29 8.69 -0.85
N ALA A 70 14.47 9.72 -0.92
CA ALA A 70 14.86 10.97 -1.54
C ALA A 70 15.67 11.76 -0.52
N PHE A 71 16.85 12.24 -0.92
CA PHE A 71 17.71 13.06 -0.05
C PHE A 71 17.58 14.52 -0.46
N ALA A 72 17.73 15.41 0.52
CA ALA A 72 17.85 16.83 0.24
C ALA A 72 19.09 17.08 -0.63
N VAL A 73 18.92 17.85 -1.71
CA VAL A 73 20.01 18.20 -2.61
C VAL A 73 20.54 19.56 -2.20
N GLN A 74 21.84 19.65 -1.90
CA GLN A 74 22.52 20.92 -1.68
C GLN A 74 23.10 21.41 -3.02
N PHE A 75 22.70 22.60 -3.44
CA PHE A 75 23.28 23.28 -4.59
C PHE A 75 24.57 24.02 -4.21
N GLU A 76 25.42 24.29 -5.19
CA GLU A 76 26.67 25.06 -5.00
C GLU A 76 26.42 26.48 -4.44
N SER A 77 25.20 27.01 -4.63
CA SER A 77 24.74 28.28 -4.07
C SER A 77 24.44 28.24 -2.57
N GLY A 78 24.58 27.08 -1.91
CA GLY A 78 24.23 26.87 -0.51
C GLY A 78 22.74 26.65 -0.24
N GLN A 79 21.90 26.64 -1.29
CA GLN A 79 20.48 26.32 -1.17
C GLN A 79 20.29 24.81 -1.00
N ILE A 80 19.46 24.43 -0.03
CA ILE A 80 19.07 23.05 0.24
C ILE A 80 17.65 22.89 -0.29
N LEU A 81 17.46 21.97 -1.25
CA LEU A 81 16.13 21.56 -1.70
C LEU A 81 15.76 20.28 -0.95
N ASP A 82 14.88 20.39 0.04
CA ASP A 82 14.25 19.22 0.63
C ASP A 82 13.09 18.77 -0.26
N PRO A 83 13.08 17.52 -0.76
CA PRO A 83 11.95 17.01 -1.54
C PRO A 83 10.61 17.09 -0.80
N VAL A 84 10.60 17.11 0.55
CA VAL A 84 9.39 17.28 1.35
C VAL A 84 8.76 18.66 1.16
N ASP A 85 9.57 19.71 1.02
CA ASP A 85 9.07 21.09 0.87
C ASP A 85 8.34 21.31 -0.47
N SER A 86 8.60 20.45 -1.45
CA SER A 86 7.92 20.47 -2.75
C SER A 86 6.59 19.71 -2.77
N LEU A 87 6.26 18.97 -1.70
CA LEU A 87 5.00 18.26 -1.61
C LEU A 87 3.87 19.25 -1.34
N THR A 88 2.89 19.28 -2.25
CA THR A 88 1.66 20.05 -2.01
C THR A 88 0.95 19.49 -0.78
N ALA A 89 0.56 20.37 0.14
CA ALA A 89 -0.24 19.98 1.28
C ALA A 89 -1.54 19.32 0.80
N PRO A 90 -2.06 18.30 1.52
CA PRO A 90 -3.39 17.80 1.26
C PRO A 90 -4.41 18.95 1.22
N PRO A 91 -5.43 18.89 0.35
CA PRO A 91 -6.45 19.92 0.30
C PRO A 91 -7.08 20.12 1.69
N ASP A 92 -7.43 21.37 2.00
CA ASP A 92 -7.99 21.75 3.29
C ASP A 92 -9.19 20.83 3.66
N SER A 93 -9.11 20.23 4.84
CA SER A 93 -10.19 19.43 5.43
C SER A 93 -11.55 20.13 5.40
N GLN A 94 -11.58 21.46 5.54
CA GLN A 94 -12.81 22.24 5.49
C GLN A 94 -13.45 22.24 4.10
N TYR A 95 -12.64 22.20 3.04
CA TYR A 95 -13.10 22.09 1.66
C TYR A 95 -13.69 20.70 1.37
N ALA A 96 -13.07 19.63 1.88
CA ALA A 96 -13.64 18.29 1.74
C ALA A 96 -15.00 18.14 2.46
N ILE A 97 -15.14 18.75 3.65
CA ILE A 97 -16.40 18.76 4.41
C ILE A 97 -17.50 19.53 3.68
N SER A 98 -17.17 20.65 3.01
CA SER A 98 -18.18 21.43 2.27
C SER A 98 -18.73 20.66 1.07
N ILE A 99 -17.86 19.95 0.33
CA ILE A 99 -18.27 19.06 -0.78
C ILE A 99 -19.19 17.95 -0.26
N LEU A 100 -18.80 17.29 0.83
CA LEU A 100 -19.61 16.21 1.41
C LEU A 100 -20.98 16.72 1.84
N THR A 101 -21.03 17.88 2.50
CA THR A 101 -22.30 18.49 2.94
C THR A 101 -23.20 18.78 1.74
N HIS A 102 -22.64 19.36 0.68
CA HIS A 102 -23.37 19.65 -0.55
C HIS A 102 -23.89 18.36 -1.21
N LEU A 103 -23.07 17.32 -1.27
CA LEU A 103 -23.46 16.01 -1.80
C LEU A 103 -24.62 15.41 -1.00
N LEU A 104 -24.55 15.44 0.34
CA LEU A 104 -25.60 14.89 1.20
C LEU A 104 -26.92 15.64 1.01
N SER A 105 -26.88 16.97 0.88
CA SER A 105 -28.07 17.76 0.56
C SER A 105 -28.69 17.32 -0.76
N TRP A 106 -27.88 17.20 -1.83
CA TRP A 106 -28.36 16.74 -3.13
C TRP A 106 -28.94 15.32 -3.08
N VAL A 107 -28.27 14.38 -2.41
CA VAL A 107 -28.78 13.01 -2.24
C VAL A 107 -30.11 13.00 -1.47
N THR A 108 -30.28 13.89 -0.49
CA THR A 108 -31.50 13.93 0.35
C THR A 108 -32.68 14.55 -0.38
N GLU A 109 -32.45 15.69 -1.03
CA GLU A 109 -33.46 16.43 -1.79
C GLU A 109 -33.88 15.68 -3.05
N ASP A 110 -32.94 15.01 -3.73
CA ASP A 110 -33.15 14.27 -4.98
C ASP A 110 -34.04 15.06 -5.96
N PRO A 111 -33.63 16.28 -6.37
CA PRO A 111 -34.48 17.23 -7.10
C PRO A 111 -34.97 16.67 -8.45
N ASP A 112 -34.20 15.78 -9.06
CA ASP A 112 -34.51 15.15 -10.35
C ASP A 112 -35.23 13.79 -10.19
N GLU A 113 -35.48 13.35 -8.94
CA GLU A 113 -36.03 12.05 -8.56
C GLU A 113 -35.29 10.82 -9.12
N VAL A 114 -34.10 11.01 -9.70
CA VAL A 114 -33.32 9.97 -10.37
C VAL A 114 -32.86 8.91 -9.36
N LEU A 115 -32.47 9.31 -8.15
CA LEU A 115 -31.96 8.39 -7.13
C LEU A 115 -33.07 7.54 -6.51
N ARG A 116 -34.27 8.11 -6.34
CA ARG A 116 -35.47 7.42 -5.86
C ARG A 116 -36.06 6.49 -6.92
N CYS A 117 -36.09 6.90 -8.18
CA CYS A 117 -36.59 6.08 -9.29
C CYS A 117 -35.67 4.89 -9.60
N ARG A 118 -34.38 4.98 -9.29
CA ARG A 118 -33.43 3.89 -9.54
C ARG A 118 -33.52 2.81 -8.46
N VAL A 119 -34.44 1.87 -8.67
CA VAL A 119 -34.69 0.74 -7.78
C VAL A 119 -33.85 -0.49 -8.16
N CYS A 120 -33.37 -1.24 -7.18
CA CYS A 120 -32.74 -2.55 -7.36
C CYS A 120 -33.74 -3.56 -7.94
N ALA A 121 -33.44 -4.12 -9.12
CA ALA A 121 -34.31 -5.10 -9.77
C ALA A 121 -34.67 -6.31 -8.88
N LYS A 122 -33.70 -6.80 -8.10
CA LYS A 122 -33.85 -7.94 -7.19
C LYS A 122 -34.52 -7.58 -5.85
N TYR A 123 -34.43 -6.33 -5.42
CA TYR A 123 -34.90 -5.86 -4.11
C TYR A 123 -35.63 -4.53 -4.28
N ARG A 124 -36.93 -4.60 -4.57
CA ARG A 124 -37.72 -3.43 -4.98
C ARG A 124 -37.85 -2.34 -3.90
N HIS A 125 -37.52 -2.66 -2.66
CA HIS A 125 -37.47 -1.71 -1.54
C HIS A 125 -36.14 -0.96 -1.43
N ILE A 126 -35.13 -1.32 -2.22
CA ILE A 126 -33.80 -0.71 -2.19
C ILE A 126 -33.65 0.20 -3.41
N ASN A 127 -33.45 1.50 -3.18
CA ASN A 127 -33.13 2.49 -4.22
C ASN A 127 -31.72 3.06 -4.05
N ALA A 128 -31.24 3.80 -5.05
CA ALA A 128 -29.90 4.39 -5.04
C ALA A 128 -29.72 5.39 -3.88
N GLN A 129 -30.76 6.17 -3.57
CA GLN A 129 -30.75 7.13 -2.46
C GLN A 129 -30.47 6.45 -1.11
N THR A 130 -31.19 5.36 -0.83
CA THR A 130 -31.12 4.59 0.42
C THR A 130 -29.73 4.00 0.66
N LEU A 131 -29.06 3.58 -0.43
CA LEU A 131 -27.70 3.04 -0.37
C LEU A 131 -26.64 4.14 -0.26
N LEU A 132 -26.83 5.28 -0.95
CA LEU A 132 -25.91 6.42 -0.86
C LEU A 132 -25.90 7.01 0.55
N LEU A 133 -27.06 7.21 1.18
CA LEU A 133 -27.14 7.76 2.55
C LEU A 133 -26.49 6.86 3.62
N ARG A 134 -26.49 5.53 3.41
CA ARG A 134 -25.85 4.56 4.33
C ARG A 134 -24.35 4.40 4.08
N ARG A 135 -23.89 4.76 2.89
CA ARG A 135 -22.49 4.57 2.48
C ARG A 135 -21.67 5.85 2.61
N LEU A 136 -22.29 7.01 2.45
CA LEU A 136 -21.64 8.30 2.63
C LEU A 136 -21.46 8.60 4.12
N PRO A 137 -20.32 9.22 4.52
CA PRO A 137 -20.16 9.73 5.88
C PRO A 137 -21.27 10.75 6.20
N PRO A 138 -21.68 10.90 7.48
CA PRO A 138 -21.00 10.44 8.69
C PRO A 138 -21.38 9.02 9.16
N MET A 139 -22.45 8.44 8.64
CA MET A 139 -22.95 7.11 9.05
C MET A 139 -22.46 6.02 8.08
N GLU A 140 -21.14 5.98 7.82
CA GLU A 140 -20.57 5.00 6.90
C GLU A 140 -20.73 3.58 7.44
N GLN A 141 -21.68 2.83 6.89
CA GLN A 141 -21.92 1.44 7.24
C GLN A 141 -21.10 0.48 6.35
N SER A 142 -20.75 -0.67 6.90
CA SER A 142 -20.15 -1.74 6.12
C SER A 142 -21.19 -2.41 5.22
N TRP A 143 -20.77 -2.97 4.09
CA TRP A 143 -21.68 -3.73 3.23
C TRP A 143 -22.32 -4.94 3.93
N ALA A 144 -21.70 -5.45 5.00
CA ALA A 144 -22.27 -6.54 5.80
C ALA A 144 -23.47 -6.05 6.61
N ASP A 145 -23.36 -4.87 7.24
CA ASP A 145 -24.42 -4.30 8.07
C ASP A 145 -25.61 -3.86 7.20
N ILE A 146 -25.33 -3.19 6.07
CA ILE A 146 -26.36 -2.79 5.09
C ILE A 146 -27.11 -4.02 4.55
N ALA A 147 -26.39 -5.12 4.29
CA ALA A 147 -26.99 -6.37 3.81
C ALA A 147 -27.92 -7.00 4.84
N VAL A 148 -27.55 -6.97 6.12
CA VAL A 148 -28.38 -7.47 7.23
C VAL A 148 -29.63 -6.59 7.39
N GLU A 149 -29.45 -5.26 7.42
CA GLU A 149 -30.54 -4.30 7.61
C GLU A 149 -31.57 -4.37 6.47
N LEU A 150 -31.11 -4.46 5.23
CA LEU A 150 -31.97 -4.45 4.04
C LEU A 150 -32.42 -5.86 3.62
N GLY A 151 -32.00 -6.92 4.32
CA GLY A 151 -32.33 -8.30 4.00
C GLY A 151 -31.84 -8.73 2.60
N ALA A 152 -30.68 -8.24 2.18
CA ALA A 152 -30.19 -8.39 0.82
C ALA A 152 -28.78 -9.00 0.77
N ASN A 153 -28.40 -9.55 -0.39
CA ASN A 153 -27.09 -10.16 -0.55
C ASN A 153 -25.98 -9.07 -0.63
N LYS A 154 -25.00 -9.16 0.28
CA LYS A 154 -23.83 -8.25 0.35
C LYS A 154 -23.14 -8.03 -1.00
N THR A 155 -22.80 -9.11 -1.69
CA THR A 155 -22.08 -9.06 -2.97
C THR A 155 -22.91 -8.36 -4.05
N TYR A 156 -24.21 -8.66 -4.08
CA TYR A 156 -25.13 -8.04 -5.03
C TYR A 156 -25.26 -6.53 -4.79
N ILE A 157 -25.45 -6.09 -3.55
CA ILE A 157 -25.58 -4.65 -3.23
C ILE A 157 -24.31 -3.90 -3.59
N ALA A 158 -23.13 -4.44 -3.26
CA ALA A 158 -21.86 -3.80 -3.57
C ALA A 158 -21.63 -3.67 -5.09
N GLN A 159 -21.94 -4.73 -5.86
CA GLN A 159 -21.86 -4.69 -7.33
C GLN A 159 -22.86 -3.70 -7.93
N TRP A 160 -24.08 -3.67 -7.41
CA TRP A 160 -25.12 -2.76 -7.87
C TRP A 160 -24.73 -1.30 -7.58
N TYR A 161 -24.24 -1.01 -6.37
CA TYR A 161 -23.74 0.30 -5.98
C TYR A 161 -22.62 0.78 -6.91
N SER A 162 -21.63 -0.08 -7.18
CA SER A 162 -20.52 0.26 -8.07
C SER A 162 -20.99 0.55 -9.50
N ARG A 163 -22.03 -0.14 -9.99
CA ARG A 163 -22.54 0.01 -11.36
C ARG A 163 -23.48 1.18 -11.54
N TYR A 164 -24.20 1.59 -10.51
CA TYR A 164 -25.27 2.58 -10.63
C TYR A 164 -25.08 3.80 -9.73
N CYS A 165 -24.68 3.64 -8.47
CA CYS A 165 -24.45 4.78 -7.58
C CYS A 165 -23.16 5.55 -7.92
N ASN A 166 -22.05 4.86 -8.22
CA ASN A 166 -20.78 5.53 -8.55
C ASN A 166 -20.87 6.42 -9.79
N PRO A 167 -21.53 6.01 -10.90
CA PRO A 167 -21.72 6.89 -12.05
C PRO A 167 -22.47 8.17 -11.70
N PHE A 168 -23.54 8.11 -10.88
CA PHE A 168 -24.27 9.30 -10.46
C PHE A 168 -23.41 10.24 -9.61
N LEU A 169 -22.61 9.69 -8.68
CA LEU A 169 -21.67 10.49 -7.89
C LEU A 169 -20.61 11.17 -8.76
N ARG A 170 -20.12 10.47 -9.79
CA ARG A 170 -19.16 11.02 -10.75
C ARG A 170 -19.80 12.13 -11.58
N GLU A 171 -20.98 11.89 -12.14
CA GLU A 171 -21.71 12.88 -12.94
C GLU A 171 -22.00 14.14 -12.14
N TRP A 172 -22.49 13.98 -10.91
CA TRP A 172 -22.70 15.09 -9.98
C TRP A 172 -21.39 15.84 -9.68
N GLY A 173 -20.30 15.10 -9.43
CA GLY A 173 -18.98 15.68 -9.20
C GLY A 173 -18.47 16.49 -10.39
N CYS A 174 -18.73 16.03 -11.61
CA CYS A 174 -18.37 16.75 -12.84
C CYS A 174 -19.24 17.99 -13.06
N GLN A 175 -20.55 17.91 -12.83
CA GLN A 175 -21.47 19.06 -12.96
C GLN A 175 -21.12 20.19 -11.99
N ASN A 176 -20.64 19.85 -10.79
CA ASN A 176 -20.25 20.82 -9.75
C ASN A 176 -18.77 21.23 -9.81
N GLY A 177 -18.00 20.72 -10.79
CA GLY A 177 -16.59 21.07 -10.97
C GLY A 177 -15.64 20.48 -9.90
N TYR A 178 -16.08 19.46 -9.16
CA TYR A 178 -15.24 18.77 -8.18
C TYR A 178 -14.38 17.66 -8.78
N VAL A 179 -14.79 17.12 -9.94
CA VAL A 179 -14.09 16.04 -10.64
C VAL A 179 -13.91 16.43 -12.10
N ASP A 180 -12.68 16.41 -12.58
CA ASP A 180 -12.39 16.61 -13.99
C ASP A 180 -12.87 15.41 -14.82
N ASN A 181 -13.49 15.69 -15.96
CA ASN A 181 -13.97 14.68 -16.91
C ASN A 181 -12.82 13.92 -17.62
N SER A 182 -11.56 14.23 -17.32
CA SER A 182 -10.39 13.53 -17.86
C SER A 182 -10.24 12.17 -17.18
N SER A 183 -11.07 11.21 -17.60
CA SER A 183 -10.68 9.81 -17.55
C SER A 183 -9.79 9.53 -18.77
N ASP A 184 -8.49 9.78 -18.62
CA ASP A 184 -7.45 9.07 -19.38
C ASP A 184 -6.90 7.94 -18.49
#